data_AF-A0A1V3XNA1-F1
#
_entry.id   AF-A0A1V3XNA1-F1
#
_cell.length_a   1.000
_cell.length_b   1.000
_cell.length_c   1.000
_cell.angle_alpha   90.00
_cell.angle_beta   90.00
_cell.angle_gamma   90.00
#
_symmetry.space_group_name_H-M   'P 1'
#
loop_
_entity.id
_entity.type
_entity.pdbx_description
1 polymer ?
#
loop_
_entity_poly.entity_id
_entity_poly.type
_entity_poly.pdbx_seq_one_letter_code
_entity_poly.pdbx_strand_id
1 'polypeptide(L)' 'MYFLAAASFPDFMGPRPANTWRSLVPADGAVVSCDGGDVVGMALYLDLRLTVPGGAVLPAAGLSFVAVAPPTGDVDYCA' A
#
# COMPACT_ATOMS: atom_id res chain seq x y z
N MET A 1 9.79 -6.77 6.86
CA MET A 1 9.01 -5.54 6.56
C MET A 1 8.34 -5.58 5.18
N TYR A 2 9.01 -5.95 4.08
CA TYR A 2 8.42 -5.91 2.72
C TYR A 2 7.97 -7.27 2.14
N PHE A 3 7.82 -8.30 2.99
CA PHE A 3 7.46 -9.64 2.51
C PHE A 3 6.09 -9.65 1.82
N LEU A 4 5.07 -9.06 2.44
CA LEU A 4 3.73 -8.95 1.87
C LEU A 4 3.74 -8.21 0.52
N ALA A 5 4.49 -7.11 0.41
CA ALA A 5 4.66 -6.39 -0.85
C ALA A 5 5.28 -7.25 -1.96
N ALA A 6 6.36 -7.97 -1.63
CA ALA A 6 7.06 -8.83 -2.58
C ALA A 6 6.21 -10.03 -3.03
N ALA A 7 5.32 -10.53 -2.17
CA ALA A 7 4.41 -11.61 -2.50
C ALA A 7 3.19 -11.14 -3.30
N SER A 8 2.74 -9.89 -3.11
CA SER A 8 1.53 -9.35 -3.76
C SER A 8 1.79 -8.64 -5.08
N PHE A 9 2.98 -8.05 -5.27
CA PHE A 9 3.28 -7.20 -6.44
C PHE A 9 4.45 -7.78 -7.24
N PRO A 10 4.21 -8.39 -8.41
CA PRO A 10 5.27 -8.96 -9.26
C PRO A 10 6.31 -7.93 -9.73
N ASP A 11 5.93 -6.65 -9.77
CA ASP A 11 6.77 -5.51 -10.15
C ASP A 11 7.46 -4.84 -8.94
N PHE A 12 7.42 -5.46 -7.76
CA PHE A 12 8.07 -4.92 -6.58
C PHE A 12 9.59 -4.83 -6.76
N MET A 13 10.08 -3.58 -6.87
CA MET A 13 11.50 -3.28 -7.12
C MET A 13 12.41 -3.38 -5.88
N GLY A 14 11.89 -3.89 -4.75
CA GLY A 14 12.66 -4.07 -3.52
C GLY A 14 12.66 -2.85 -2.58
N PRO A 15 13.40 -2.96 -1.47
CA PRO A 15 13.29 -2.04 -0.33
C PRO A 15 13.84 -0.64 -0.62
N ARG A 16 14.84 -0.50 -1.51
CA ARG A 16 15.46 0.80 -1.79
C ARG A 16 14.48 1.75 -2.49
N PRO A 17 13.85 1.39 -3.63
CA PRO A 17 12.79 2.20 -4.22
C PRO A 17 11.62 2.42 -3.25
N ALA A 18 11.21 1.38 -2.50
CA ALA A 18 10.13 1.50 -1.52
C ALA A 18 10.40 2.55 -0.44
N ASN A 19 11.64 2.66 0.04
CA ASN A 19 12.05 3.69 0.99
C ASN A 19 12.02 5.11 0.39
N THR A 20 12.31 5.26 -0.91
CA THR A 20 12.13 6.54 -1.60
C THR A 20 10.66 6.94 -1.61
N TRP A 21 9.77 6.03 -1.99
CA TRP A 21 8.32 6.27 -1.98
C TRP A 21 7.77 6.53 -0.57
N ARG A 22 8.35 5.91 0.46
CA ARG A 22 7.97 6.11 1.86
C ARG A 22 8.12 7.57 2.31
N SER A 23 9.01 8.36 1.70
CA SER A 23 9.15 9.78 2.03
C SER A 23 7.93 10.63 1.69
N LEU A 24 7.03 10.13 0.83
CA LEU A 24 5.77 10.78 0.46
C LEU A 24 4.58 10.33 1.33
N VAL A 25 4.78 9.37 2.23
CA VAL A 25 3.75 8.91 3.16
C VAL A 25 3.78 9.83 4.38
N PRO A 26 2.71 10.58 4.67
CA PRO A 26 2.67 11.44 5.86
C PRO A 26 2.65 10.60 7.14
N ALA A 27 2.87 11.27 8.29
CA ALA A 27 2.57 10.67 9.58
C ALA A 27 1.12 10.16 9.59
N ASP A 28 0.91 8.96 10.13
CA ASP A 28 -0.38 8.27 10.17
C ASP A 28 -0.99 7.91 8.79
N GLY A 29 -0.22 8.05 7.71
CA GLY A 29 -0.67 7.78 6.34
C GLY A 29 -0.72 6.30 5.93
N ALA A 30 -0.52 5.38 6.87
CA ALA A 30 -0.47 3.94 6.62
C ALA A 30 -1.19 3.16 7.70
N VAL A 31 -1.85 2.08 7.29
CA VAL A 31 -2.50 1.11 8.16
C VAL A 31 -2.00 -0.29 7.85
N VAL A 32 -1.91 -1.12 8.89
CA VAL A 32 -1.58 -2.54 8.78
C VAL A 32 -2.61 -3.35 9.55
N SER A 33 -2.95 -4.52 9.02
CA SER A 33 -3.67 -5.57 9.72
C SER A 33 -2.68 -6.67 10.05
N CYS A 34 -2.70 -7.13 11.30
CA CYS A 34 -1.80 -8.17 11.80
C CYS A 34 -2.58 -9.41 12.21
N ASP A 35 -2.03 -10.58 11.90
CA ASP A 35 -2.42 -11.86 12.51
C ASP A 35 -1.21 -12.36 13.33
N GLY A 36 -1.35 -12.34 14.65
CA GLY A 36 -0.23 -12.54 15.56
C GLY A 36 0.91 -11.53 15.30
N GLY A 37 2.09 -12.05 14.92
CA GLY A 37 3.27 -11.24 14.60
C GLY A 37 3.40 -10.85 13.13
N ASP A 38 2.53 -11.36 12.26
CA ASP A 38 2.63 -11.22 10.81
C ASP A 38 1.70 -10.13 10.28
N VAL A 39 2.21 -9.30 9.36
CA VAL A 39 1.39 -8.33 8.63
C VAL A 39 0.66 -9.06 7.51
N VAL A 40 -0.65 -9.22 7.66
CA VAL A 40 -1.53 -9.91 6.70
C VAL A 40 -2.31 -8.95 5.82
N GLY A 41 -2.28 -7.65 6.11
CA GLY A 41 -2.87 -6.63 5.26
C GLY A 41 -2.19 -5.29 5.43
N MET A 42 -2.13 -4.50 4.36
CA MET A 42 -1.55 -3.15 4.40
C MET A 42 -2.22 -2.24 3.38
N ALA A 43 -2.28 -0.95 3.70
CA ALA A 43 -2.66 0.11 2.79
C ALA A 43 -2.03 1.43 3.25
N LEU A 44 -1.74 2.33 2.30
CA LEU A 44 -1.24 3.67 2.61
C LEU A 44 -1.73 4.68 1.56
N TYR A 45 -1.57 5.96 1.88
CA TYR A 45 -1.68 7.03 0.89
C TYR A 45 -0.40 7.86 0.81
N LEU A 46 -0.16 8.41 -0.38
CA LEU A 46 0.91 9.36 -0.68
C LEU A 46 0.32 10.78 -0.70
N ASP A 47 1.03 11.77 -0.17
CA ASP A 47 0.68 13.18 -0.32
C ASP A 47 1.08 13.66 -1.73
N LEU A 48 0.09 13.77 -2.62
CA LEU A 48 0.30 14.12 -4.03
C LEU A 48 -0.37 15.45 -4.39
N ARG A 49 0.03 15.98 -5.54
CA ARG A 49 -0.60 17.15 -6.18
C ARG A 49 -1.20 16.73 -7.51
N LEU A 50 -2.49 16.98 -7.69
CA LEU A 50 -3.24 16.62 -8.89
C LEU A 50 -3.72 17.87 -9.62
N THR A 51 -3.28 18.04 -10.86
CA THR A 51 -3.81 19.06 -11.76
C THR A 51 -5.17 18.62 -12.29
N VAL A 52 -6.17 19.50 -12.22
CA VAL A 52 -7.54 19.25 -12.68
C VAL A 52 -7.89 20.13 -13.88
N PRO A 53 -8.96 19.83 -14.65
CA PRO A 53 -9.45 20.71 -15.71
C PRO A 53 -9.62 22.16 -15.22
N GLY A 54 -9.23 23.14 -16.05
CA GLY A 54 -9.12 24.55 -15.63
C GLY A 54 -7.78 24.92 -15.00
N GLY A 55 -6.85 23.97 -14.87
CA GLY A 55 -5.45 24.23 -14.49
C GLY A 55 -5.20 24.39 -12.99
N ALA A 56 -6.23 24.24 -12.15
CA ALA A 56 -6.04 24.22 -10.70
C ALA A 56 -5.24 22.99 -10.25
N VAL A 57 -4.47 23.12 -9.17
CA VAL A 57 -3.69 22.03 -8.55
C VAL A 57 -4.23 21.77 -7.15
N LEU A 58 -4.70 20.55 -6.91
CA LEU A 58 -5.33 20.17 -5.65
C LEU A 58 -4.43 19.20 -4.86
N PRO A 59 -4.44 19.25 -3.51
CA PRO A 59 -3.97 18.14 -2.69
C PRO A 59 -4.76 16.86 -3.01
N ALA A 60 -4.07 15.73 -3.13
CA ALA A 60 -4.69 14.45 -3.41
C ALA A 60 -4.03 13.33 -2.61
N ALA A 61 -4.84 12.50 -1.95
CA ALA A 61 -4.38 11.28 -1.31
C ALA A 61 -4.24 10.17 -2.37
N GLY A 62 -3.01 9.85 -2.74
CA GLY A 62 -2.71 8.76 -3.68
C GLY A 62 -2.67 7.42 -2.97
N LEU A 63 -3.80 6.69 -2.93
CA LEU A 63 -3.85 5.34 -2.37
C LEU A 63 -2.91 4.40 -3.13
N SER A 64 -2.08 3.65 -2.39
CA SER A 64 -1.11 2.74 -2.96
C SER A 64 -0.76 1.63 -1.96
N PHE A 65 0.05 0.67 -2.40
CA PHE A 65 0.58 -0.42 -1.57
C PHE A 65 -0.52 -1.20 -0.84
N VAL A 66 -1.69 -1.34 -1.48
CA VAL A 66 -2.86 -2.03 -0.92
C VAL A 66 -2.72 -3.52 -1.20
N ALA A 67 -2.64 -4.33 -0.14
CA ALA A 67 -2.52 -5.77 -0.26
C ALA A 67 -3.16 -6.47 0.95
N VAL A 68 -3.67 -7.69 0.71
CA VAL A 68 -4.06 -8.66 1.73
C VAL A 68 -3.35 -9.97 1.39
N ALA A 69 -2.80 -10.64 2.39
CA ALA A 69 -2.15 -11.93 2.24
C ALA A 69 -3.17 -12.96 1.70
N PRO A 70 -2.74 -13.90 0.84
CA PRO A 70 -3.62 -14.99 0.46
C PRO A 70 -4.01 -15.80 1.71
N PRO A 71 -5.24 -16.32 1.76
CA PRO A 71 -5.69 -17.17 2.84
C PRO A 71 -4.83 -18.44 2.91
N THR A 72 -4.50 -18.89 4.12
CA THR A 72 -3.76 -20.14 4.35
C THR A 72 -4.72 -21.34 4.28
N GLY A 73 -4.87 -21.93 3.09
CA GLY A 73 -5.69 -23.14 2.85
C GLY A 73 -6.81 -22.95 1.82
N ASP A 74 -7.40 -24.06 1.36
CA ASP A 74 -8.59 -24.07 0.49
C ASP A 74 -9.73 -23.34 1.21
N VAL A 75 -9.96 -22.08 0.85
CA VAL A 75 -11.10 -21.31 1.33
C VAL A 75 -12.20 -21.35 0.27
N ASP A 76 -13.27 -22.05 0.60
CA ASP A 76 -14.56 -21.83 -0.04
C ASP A 76 -14.97 -20.38 0.21
N TYR A 77 -15.06 -19.60 -0.88
CA TYR A 77 -15.56 -18.23 -0.84
C TYR A 77 -17.06 -18.29 -0.49
N CYS A 78 -17.44 -17.90 0.73
CA CYS A 78 -18.82 -17.53 0.99
C CYS A 78 -19.11 -16.27 0.18
N ALA A 79 -19.79 -16.45 -0.95
CA ALA A 79 -20.39 -15.39 -1.75
C ALA A 79 -21.47 -14.64 -0.97
#